data_AF-A0A4P7ZCA4-F1
#
_entry.id   AF-A0A4P7ZCA4-F1
#
_cell.length_a   1.000
_cell.length_b   1.000
_cell.length_c   1.000
_cell.angle_alpha   90.00
_cell.angle_beta   90.00
_cell.angle_gamma   90.00
#
_symmetry.space_group_name_H-M   'P 1'
#
loop_
_entity.id
_entity.type
_entity.pdbx_description
1 polymer ?
#
loop_
_entity_poly.entity_id
_entity_poly.type
_entity_poly.pdbx_seq_one_letter_code
_entity_poly.pdbx_strand_id
1 'polypeptide(L)'
;MQPIANVFWPGRPALLEGESFSSWFARVAAANGLRPADRYRILQPGGDRNPRDLDRYSDVHLLSMMAGKTGVSVETLKQSTFHRWSGLAFERDDGLVKLDWLPPAGRERAKRCFGQQACPRCLAEDAVPFLRLDWRLSFITACPTHKCLLLDRCPACNEPFSVLRQDRYGGVFCWSCGTNISLAASDPPPVNCLPTQEDLLTTLSQGWKTLGSYGPVYSFTALRILFLIVRLIAGGRHAYALRDWVANQESRLAVPPETLPRVRDGALLTVRARSVIVTMAHYLMEDWPHRFVAAAQGVGMSSRDVRKRVDGAYPFAYADAVEWNLTEPSNGSTRDEVLAAKDVLLSRGQSATYRKLKELRGGKAGTMSEVADPAADGAAWGKGRYWKLDGVSPEVKEAARIAAHRSGENVGVWLDRLVRKELNMPSMRVS
;
A
#
# COMPACT_ATOMS: atom_id res chain seq x y z
N MET A 1 -12.31 36.52 -49.01
CA MET A 1 -11.70 36.39 -47.67
C MET A 1 -12.24 35.13 -47.03
N GLN A 2 -11.46 34.04 -46.98
CA GLN A 2 -11.78 32.94 -46.07
C GLN A 2 -11.60 33.47 -44.64
N PRO A 3 -12.56 33.26 -43.72
CA PRO A 3 -12.35 33.66 -42.34
C PRO A 3 -11.14 32.88 -41.83
N ILE A 4 -10.17 33.58 -41.25
CA ILE A 4 -9.06 32.96 -40.53
C ILE A 4 -9.72 32.08 -39.47
N ALA A 5 -9.76 30.77 -39.71
CA ALA A 5 -10.35 29.82 -38.80
C ALA A 5 -9.62 30.01 -37.47
N ASN A 6 -10.34 30.48 -36.46
CA ASN A 6 -9.74 30.78 -35.17
C ASN A 6 -9.11 29.48 -34.65
N VAL A 7 -7.77 29.41 -34.66
CA VAL A 7 -7.01 28.17 -34.43
C VAL A 7 -7.27 27.65 -33.01
N PHE A 8 -7.58 28.57 -32.10
CA PHE A 8 -7.84 28.34 -30.69
C PHE A 8 -9.33 28.27 -30.34
N TRP A 9 -9.65 27.57 -29.25
CA TRP A 9 -11.02 27.51 -28.73
C TRP A 9 -11.43 28.77 -27.99
N PRO A 10 -12.73 29.13 -27.91
CA PRO A 10 -13.19 30.34 -27.23
C PRO A 10 -12.81 30.40 -25.74
N GLY A 11 -13.09 29.33 -24.98
CA GLY A 11 -12.78 29.24 -23.56
C GLY A 11 -11.39 28.66 -23.31
N ARG A 12 -10.49 29.46 -22.74
CA ARG A 12 -9.08 29.07 -22.49
C ARG A 12 -8.60 29.55 -21.13
N PRO A 13 -9.15 29.03 -20.01
CA PRO A 13 -8.63 29.36 -18.69
C PRO A 13 -7.14 29.00 -18.62
N ALA A 14 -6.36 29.87 -17.97
CA ALA A 14 -4.96 29.61 -17.70
C ALA A 14 -4.80 28.32 -16.88
N LEU A 15 -3.76 27.54 -17.21
CA LEU A 15 -3.29 26.47 -16.34
C LEU A 15 -2.70 27.11 -15.08
N LEU A 16 -3.23 26.75 -13.92
CA LEU A 16 -2.75 27.29 -12.66
C LEU A 16 -1.49 26.56 -12.20
N GLU A 17 -0.68 27.24 -11.40
CA GLU A 17 0.52 26.65 -10.84
C GLU A 17 0.17 25.45 -9.95
N GLY A 18 0.85 24.32 -10.21
CA GLY A 18 0.62 23.08 -9.48
C GLY A 18 -0.73 22.41 -9.76
N GLU A 19 -1.53 22.90 -10.71
CA GLU A 19 -2.78 22.25 -11.11
C GLU A 19 -2.53 20.93 -11.86
N SER A 20 -3.34 19.91 -11.58
CA SER A 20 -3.28 18.65 -12.33
C SER A 20 -3.91 18.79 -13.73
N PHE A 21 -3.38 18.06 -14.69
CA PHE A 21 -3.87 18.07 -16.07
C PHE A 21 -5.37 17.74 -16.14
N SER A 22 -5.83 16.78 -15.34
CA SER A 22 -7.25 16.40 -15.27
C SER A 22 -8.13 17.53 -14.72
N SER A 23 -7.66 18.30 -13.73
CA SER A 23 -8.36 19.49 -13.22
C SER A 23 -8.49 20.56 -14.30
N TRP A 24 -7.36 20.92 -14.91
CA TRP A 24 -7.33 21.94 -15.94
C TRP A 24 -8.13 21.52 -17.18
N PHE A 25 -8.06 20.24 -17.55
CA PHE A 25 -8.84 19.66 -18.62
C PHE A 25 -10.35 19.82 -18.36
N ALA A 26 -10.80 19.59 -17.13
CA ALA A 26 -12.20 19.80 -16.76
C ALA A 26 -12.61 21.29 -16.79
N ARG A 27 -11.73 22.19 -16.35
CA ARG A 27 -12.00 23.65 -16.39
C ARG A 27 -12.08 24.20 -17.80
N VAL A 28 -11.19 23.79 -18.70
CA VAL A 28 -11.28 24.21 -20.11
C VAL A 28 -12.50 23.58 -20.78
N ALA A 29 -12.92 22.36 -20.42
CA ALA A 29 -14.18 21.81 -20.92
C ALA A 29 -15.38 22.67 -20.48
N ALA A 30 -15.45 23.01 -19.18
CA ALA A 30 -16.48 23.87 -18.61
C ALA A 30 -16.51 25.26 -19.28
N ALA A 31 -15.35 25.86 -19.54
CA ALA A 31 -15.24 27.16 -20.21
C ALA A 31 -15.75 27.16 -21.66
N ASN A 32 -15.94 25.98 -22.26
CA ASN A 32 -16.52 25.81 -23.60
C ASN A 32 -17.90 25.13 -23.55
N GLY A 33 -18.55 25.06 -22.37
CA GLY A 33 -19.88 24.47 -22.22
C GLY A 33 -19.93 22.94 -22.38
N LEU A 34 -18.78 22.26 -22.26
CA LEU A 34 -18.65 20.82 -22.44
C LEU A 34 -18.42 20.10 -21.12
N ARG A 35 -18.96 18.88 -20.99
CA ARG A 35 -18.48 17.95 -19.96
C ARG A 35 -17.07 17.46 -20.32
N PRO A 36 -16.23 17.10 -19.35
CA PRO A 36 -14.89 16.60 -19.63
C PRO A 36 -14.93 15.35 -20.54
N ALA A 37 -15.86 14.42 -20.31
CA ALA A 37 -16.02 13.24 -21.16
C ALA A 37 -16.37 13.58 -22.63
N ASP A 38 -17.23 14.59 -22.86
CA ASP A 38 -17.59 15.02 -24.22
C ASP A 38 -16.39 15.64 -24.94
N ARG A 39 -15.61 16.47 -24.24
CA ARG A 39 -14.37 17.03 -24.77
C ARG A 39 -13.37 15.95 -25.13
N TYR A 40 -13.17 14.96 -24.27
CA TYR A 40 -12.25 13.85 -24.53
C TYR A 40 -12.63 13.12 -25.82
N ARG A 41 -13.92 12.87 -26.06
CA ARG A 41 -14.42 12.24 -27.28
C ARG A 41 -14.27 13.11 -28.54
N ILE A 42 -14.32 14.43 -28.41
CA ILE A 42 -14.04 15.35 -29.52
C ILE A 42 -12.56 15.29 -29.91
N LEU A 43 -11.67 15.20 -28.91
CA LEU A 43 -10.22 15.14 -29.12
C LEU A 43 -9.73 13.75 -29.55
N GLN A 44 -10.44 12.69 -29.16
CA GLN A 44 -10.17 11.31 -29.53
C GLN A 44 -11.46 10.64 -30.02
N PRO A 45 -11.85 10.84 -31.30
CA PRO A 45 -13.01 10.18 -31.88
C PRO A 45 -12.90 8.65 -31.76
N GLY A 46 -13.95 8.00 -31.25
CA GLY A 46 -13.93 6.56 -30.94
C GLY A 46 -13.29 6.19 -29.59
N GLY A 47 -12.77 7.17 -28.84
CA GLY A 47 -12.26 6.98 -27.49
C GLY A 47 -13.33 6.56 -26.48
N ASP A 48 -12.87 6.05 -25.33
CA ASP A 48 -13.74 5.56 -24.25
C ASP A 48 -14.70 6.66 -23.76
N ARG A 49 -15.93 6.26 -23.40
CA ARG A 49 -16.95 7.15 -22.81
C ARG A 49 -16.51 7.67 -21.44
N ASN A 50 -15.66 6.92 -20.75
CA ASN A 50 -15.08 7.31 -19.49
C ASN A 50 -13.56 7.41 -19.64
N PRO A 51 -13.01 8.62 -19.80
CA PRO A 51 -11.57 8.80 -19.93
C PRO A 51 -10.85 8.13 -18.75
N ARG A 52 -9.74 7.45 -19.04
CA ARG A 52 -8.80 7.00 -18.00
C ARG A 52 -8.21 8.21 -17.29
N ASP A 53 -7.51 7.94 -16.20
CA ASP A 53 -6.76 8.93 -15.43
C ASP A 53 -5.76 9.69 -16.32
N LEU A 54 -6.14 10.89 -16.76
CA LEU A 54 -5.35 11.68 -17.71
C LEU A 54 -4.05 12.22 -17.09
N ASP A 55 -3.95 12.28 -15.77
CA ASP A 55 -2.70 12.68 -15.11
C ASP A 55 -1.61 11.61 -15.30
N ARG A 56 -2.00 10.35 -15.56
CA ARG A 56 -1.06 9.26 -15.85
C ARG A 56 -1.01 8.88 -17.32
N TYR A 57 -2.16 8.80 -17.98
CA TYR A 57 -2.31 8.16 -19.29
C TYR A 57 -2.51 9.17 -20.44
N SER A 58 -2.22 10.45 -20.23
CA SER A 58 -2.25 11.42 -21.33
C SER A 58 -1.12 11.10 -22.32
N ASP A 59 -1.51 10.82 -23.56
CA ASP A 59 -0.56 10.56 -24.64
C ASP A 59 -0.09 11.87 -25.31
N VAL A 60 1.02 11.77 -26.06
CA VAL A 60 1.62 12.92 -26.75
C VAL A 60 0.64 13.57 -27.74
N HIS A 61 -0.26 12.78 -28.35
CA HIS A 61 -1.23 13.29 -29.30
C HIS A 61 -2.27 14.18 -28.62
N LEU A 62 -2.85 13.72 -27.50
CA LEU A 62 -3.79 14.47 -26.68
C LEU A 62 -3.14 15.77 -26.17
N LEU A 63 -1.93 15.70 -25.61
CA LEU A 63 -1.23 16.89 -25.13
C LEU A 63 -0.94 17.89 -26.27
N SER A 64 -0.56 17.41 -27.46
CA SER A 64 -0.31 18.26 -28.63
C SER A 64 -1.58 18.94 -29.14
N MET A 65 -2.70 18.21 -29.21
CA MET A 65 -4.00 18.77 -29.57
C MET A 65 -4.46 19.84 -28.58
N MET A 66 -4.29 19.57 -27.29
CA MET A 66 -4.60 20.50 -26.21
C MET A 66 -3.76 21.76 -26.30
N ALA A 67 -2.46 21.62 -26.54
CA ALA A 67 -1.54 22.74 -26.74
C ALA A 67 -1.96 23.60 -27.94
N GLY A 68 -2.23 22.98 -29.09
CA GLY A 68 -2.66 23.69 -30.29
C GLY A 68 -3.98 24.44 -30.15
N LYS A 69 -4.90 23.97 -29.29
CA LYS A 69 -6.22 24.59 -29.08
C LYS A 69 -6.28 25.61 -27.95
N THR A 70 -5.34 25.59 -27.03
CA THR A 70 -5.33 26.46 -25.85
C THR A 70 -4.16 27.45 -25.82
N GLY A 71 -3.10 27.20 -26.58
CA GLY A 71 -1.86 27.98 -26.55
C GLY A 71 -0.91 27.63 -25.41
N VAL A 72 -1.26 26.68 -24.53
CA VAL A 72 -0.37 26.19 -23.46
C VAL A 72 0.66 25.24 -24.08
N SER A 73 1.95 25.40 -23.75
CA SER A 73 2.99 24.55 -24.35
C SER A 73 2.83 23.08 -23.94
N VAL A 74 3.21 22.15 -24.82
CA VAL A 74 3.18 20.70 -24.52
C VAL A 74 4.03 20.37 -23.29
N GLU A 75 5.17 21.04 -23.11
CA GLU A 75 6.04 20.81 -21.96
C GLU A 75 5.38 21.25 -20.65
N THR A 76 4.73 22.43 -20.65
CA THR A 76 3.93 22.89 -19.51
C THR A 76 2.81 21.91 -19.18
N LEU A 77 2.14 21.33 -20.19
CA LEU A 77 1.12 20.31 -19.95
C LEU A 77 1.72 19.02 -19.37
N LYS A 78 2.88 18.56 -19.86
CA LYS A 78 3.58 17.39 -19.27
C LYS A 78 3.90 17.63 -17.79
N GLN A 79 4.33 18.82 -17.40
CA GLN A 79 4.59 19.16 -16.00
C GLN A 79 3.32 19.21 -15.11
N SER A 80 2.12 19.21 -15.71
CA SER A 80 0.84 19.03 -15.01
C SER A 80 0.38 17.57 -14.89
N THR A 81 1.21 16.61 -15.31
CA THR A 81 0.94 15.16 -15.29
C THR A 81 2.00 14.42 -14.45
N PHE A 82 1.91 13.10 -14.35
CA PHE A 82 2.89 12.26 -13.67
C PHE A 82 4.28 12.30 -14.33
N HIS A 83 4.39 12.78 -15.57
CA HIS A 83 5.69 13.04 -16.20
C HIS A 83 6.58 13.95 -15.33
N ARG A 84 6.00 14.85 -14.53
CA ARG A 84 6.72 15.70 -13.55
C ARG A 84 7.58 14.89 -12.58
N TRP A 85 7.22 13.65 -12.28
CA TRP A 85 7.91 12.81 -11.30
C TRP A 85 8.65 11.62 -11.90
N SER A 86 8.76 11.56 -13.23
CA SER A 86 9.58 10.54 -13.90
C SER A 86 11.05 10.73 -13.54
N GLY A 87 11.71 9.67 -13.08
CA GLY A 87 13.06 9.72 -12.53
C GLY A 87 13.16 10.26 -11.10
N LEU A 88 12.04 10.66 -10.47
CA LEU A 88 12.00 11.20 -9.10
C LEU A 88 11.15 10.34 -8.16
N ALA A 89 9.86 10.15 -8.45
CA ALA A 89 9.00 9.29 -7.64
C ALA A 89 9.05 7.82 -8.07
N PHE A 90 9.33 7.60 -9.36
CA PHE A 90 9.45 6.30 -10.01
C PHE A 90 10.48 6.41 -11.13
N GLU A 91 11.15 5.31 -11.46
CA GLU A 91 12.21 5.34 -12.48
C GLU A 91 11.61 5.53 -13.89
N ARG A 92 10.64 4.69 -14.25
CA ARG A 92 9.91 4.71 -15.53
C ARG A 92 8.48 4.26 -15.32
N ASP A 93 7.56 4.76 -16.16
CA ASP A 93 6.18 4.29 -16.23
C ASP A 93 5.93 3.65 -17.59
N ASP A 94 5.68 2.33 -17.60
CA ASP A 94 5.28 1.58 -18.80
C ASP A 94 3.77 1.63 -19.07
N GLY A 95 3.01 2.25 -18.16
CA GLY A 95 1.55 2.31 -18.19
C GLY A 95 0.85 1.00 -17.81
N LEU A 96 1.59 -0.07 -17.52
CA LEU A 96 1.08 -1.42 -17.25
C LEU A 96 1.13 -1.74 -15.75
N VAL A 97 2.23 -1.40 -15.09
CA VAL A 97 2.45 -1.73 -13.67
C VAL A 97 1.88 -0.64 -12.76
N LYS A 98 1.39 -0.97 -11.57
CA LYS A 98 0.97 0.05 -10.61
C LYS A 98 2.19 0.84 -10.10
N LEU A 99 2.07 2.16 -10.07
CA LEU A 99 3.03 3.02 -9.37
C LEU A 99 2.73 3.03 -7.86
N ASP A 100 3.75 2.81 -7.04
CA ASP A 100 3.62 2.63 -5.59
C ASP A 100 2.94 3.82 -4.88
N TRP A 101 3.40 5.04 -5.20
CA TRP A 101 2.95 6.28 -4.57
C TRP A 101 1.93 7.07 -5.40
N LEU A 102 1.52 6.53 -6.54
CA LEU A 102 0.65 7.21 -7.50
C LEU A 102 -0.47 6.26 -7.95
N PRO A 103 -1.39 5.91 -7.04
CA PRO A 103 -2.52 5.07 -7.38
C PRO A 103 -3.42 5.76 -8.43
N PRO A 104 -4.12 4.99 -9.28
CA PRO A 104 -5.07 5.55 -10.24
C PRO A 104 -6.19 6.36 -9.54
N ALA A 105 -6.78 7.31 -10.27
CA ALA A 105 -7.94 8.08 -9.81
C ALA A 105 -9.27 7.63 -10.44
N GLY A 106 -10.37 7.85 -9.70
CA GLY A 106 -11.73 7.61 -10.17
C GLY A 106 -12.11 6.14 -10.26
N ARG A 107 -12.55 5.70 -11.43
CA ARG A 107 -12.96 4.31 -11.67
C ARG A 107 -12.25 3.75 -12.88
N GLU A 108 -11.52 2.66 -12.68
CA GLU A 108 -10.92 1.89 -13.76
C GLU A 108 -11.72 0.59 -13.90
N ARG A 109 -12.45 0.47 -15.02
CA ARG A 109 -13.48 -0.57 -15.18
C ARG A 109 -14.48 -0.54 -14.01
N ALA A 110 -14.68 -1.67 -13.32
CA ALA A 110 -15.53 -1.77 -12.13
C ALA A 110 -14.80 -1.43 -10.81
N LYS A 111 -13.48 -1.22 -10.83
CA LYS A 111 -12.69 -0.99 -9.61
C LYS A 111 -12.73 0.48 -9.20
N ARG A 112 -12.96 0.73 -7.90
CA ARG A 112 -12.84 2.06 -7.29
C ARG A 112 -11.36 2.36 -7.01
N CYS A 113 -10.88 3.52 -7.44
CA CYS A 113 -9.50 3.94 -7.33
C CYS A 113 -9.42 5.33 -6.66
N PHE A 114 -8.78 5.40 -5.49
CA PHE A 114 -8.82 6.56 -4.58
C PHE A 114 -7.56 7.44 -4.69
N GLY A 115 -6.97 7.52 -5.88
CA GLY A 115 -5.71 8.23 -6.08
C GLY A 115 -5.83 9.73 -6.31
N GLN A 116 -7.05 10.27 -6.44
CA GLN A 116 -7.28 11.71 -6.41
C GLN A 116 -7.69 12.11 -5.00
N GLN A 117 -6.97 13.08 -4.45
CA GLN A 117 -7.28 13.68 -3.16
C GLN A 117 -7.65 15.16 -3.31
N ALA A 118 -8.33 15.73 -2.32
CA ALA A 118 -8.66 17.15 -2.27
C ALA A 118 -8.71 17.69 -0.84
N CYS A 119 -8.33 18.96 -0.67
CA CYS A 119 -8.64 19.71 0.55
C CYS A 119 -9.92 20.54 0.33
N PRO A 120 -11.01 20.29 1.08
CA PRO A 120 -12.25 21.07 0.98
C PRO A 120 -12.02 22.57 1.19
N ARG A 121 -11.17 22.93 2.15
CA ARG A 121 -10.87 24.32 2.51
C ARG A 121 -10.11 25.05 1.41
N CYS A 122 -9.08 24.43 0.81
CA CYS A 122 -8.45 25.00 -0.38
C CYS A 122 -9.47 25.23 -1.50
N LEU A 123 -10.32 24.24 -1.78
CA LEU A 123 -11.34 24.39 -2.83
C LEU A 123 -12.38 25.48 -2.53
N ALA A 124 -12.63 25.80 -1.26
CA ALA A 124 -13.54 26.87 -0.86
C ALA A 124 -12.89 28.26 -0.91
N GLU A 125 -11.59 28.35 -0.60
CA GLU A 125 -10.82 29.60 -0.55
C GLU A 125 -10.21 29.99 -1.91
N ASP A 126 -9.94 29.00 -2.78
CA ASP A 126 -9.39 29.23 -4.11
C ASP A 126 -10.36 30.09 -4.95
N ALA A 127 -9.88 31.23 -5.47
CA ALA A 127 -10.66 32.09 -6.37
C ALA A 127 -11.21 31.33 -7.59
N VAL A 128 -10.45 30.34 -8.07
CA VAL A 128 -10.91 29.35 -9.04
C VAL A 128 -10.55 27.97 -8.50
N PRO A 129 -11.53 27.16 -8.03
CA PRO A 129 -11.23 25.86 -7.44
C PRO A 129 -10.55 24.91 -8.42
N PHE A 130 -9.45 24.28 -7.99
CA PHE A 130 -8.69 23.33 -8.80
C PHE A 130 -8.09 22.19 -7.97
N LEU A 131 -7.83 21.05 -8.60
CA LEU A 131 -7.12 19.94 -7.96
C LEU A 131 -5.62 20.12 -8.17
N ARG A 132 -4.88 20.17 -7.06
CA ARG A 132 -3.42 20.25 -7.08
C ARG A 132 -2.84 18.89 -7.47
N LEU A 133 -1.82 18.89 -8.31
CA LEU A 133 -1.14 17.69 -8.79
C LEU A 133 -0.49 16.94 -7.61
N ASP A 134 0.17 17.63 -6.68
CA ASP A 134 0.83 16.98 -5.54
C ASP A 134 -0.12 16.15 -4.68
N TRP A 135 -1.42 16.49 -4.63
CA TRP A 135 -2.44 15.66 -3.95
C TRP A 135 -2.63 14.26 -4.56
N ARG A 136 -2.00 13.97 -5.71
CA ARG A 136 -1.93 12.64 -6.31
C ARG A 136 -0.88 11.73 -5.65
N LEU A 137 0.10 12.29 -4.93
CA LEU A 137 1.12 11.54 -4.20
C LEU A 137 0.50 10.95 -2.94
N SER A 138 0.44 9.62 -2.84
CA SER A 138 -0.33 8.94 -1.80
C SER A 138 0.28 9.04 -0.39
N PHE A 139 1.52 9.51 -0.27
CA PHE A 139 2.11 9.89 1.02
C PHE A 139 1.68 11.30 1.49
N ILE A 140 1.06 12.12 0.62
CA ILE A 140 0.45 13.39 1.01
C ILE A 140 -0.95 13.11 1.53
N THR A 141 -1.11 13.24 2.84
CA THR A 141 -2.32 12.85 3.57
C THR A 141 -2.97 14.02 4.31
N ALA A 142 -2.23 15.08 4.58
CA ALA A 142 -2.74 16.33 5.13
C ALA A 142 -2.38 17.53 4.25
N CYS A 143 -3.27 18.51 4.21
CA CYS A 143 -3.04 19.79 3.54
C CYS A 143 -2.01 20.61 4.35
N PRO A 144 -0.90 21.08 3.75
CA PRO A 144 0.10 21.87 4.49
C PRO A 144 -0.44 23.25 4.91
N THR A 145 -1.36 23.82 4.14
CA THR A 145 -1.98 25.12 4.44
C THR A 145 -2.98 25.02 5.59
N HIS A 146 -3.95 24.09 5.48
CA HIS A 146 -5.06 24.00 6.43
C HIS A 146 -4.85 23.01 7.57
N LYS A 147 -3.77 22.22 7.53
CA LYS A 147 -3.38 21.23 8.54
C LYS A 147 -4.48 20.21 8.84
N CYS A 148 -5.29 19.89 7.84
CA CYS A 148 -6.37 18.91 7.92
C CYS A 148 -6.11 17.74 6.96
N LEU A 149 -6.72 16.58 7.23
CA LEU A 149 -6.70 15.45 6.33
C LEU A 149 -7.29 15.84 4.97
N LEU A 150 -6.63 15.37 3.90
CA LEU A 150 -7.23 15.39 2.58
C LEU A 150 -8.37 14.37 2.50
N LEU A 151 -9.33 14.62 1.61
CA LEU A 151 -10.36 13.65 1.25
C LEU A 151 -9.91 12.88 0.01
N ASP A 152 -10.15 11.57 -0.05
CA ASP A 152 -9.94 10.74 -1.25
C ASP A 152 -11.24 10.10 -1.79
N ARG A 153 -12.35 10.39 -1.10
CA ARG A 153 -13.70 9.87 -1.31
C ARG A 153 -14.71 10.97 -1.08
N CYS A 154 -15.85 10.87 -1.76
CA CYS A 154 -17.01 11.68 -1.45
C CYS A 154 -17.51 11.36 -0.03
N PRO A 155 -17.68 12.35 0.87
CA PRO A 155 -18.20 12.10 2.21
C PRO A 155 -19.66 11.63 2.22
N ALA A 156 -20.44 11.94 1.17
CA ALA A 156 -21.85 11.57 1.08
C ALA A 156 -22.09 10.16 0.52
N CYS A 157 -21.37 9.75 -0.53
CA CYS A 157 -21.61 8.48 -1.21
C CYS A 157 -20.40 7.52 -1.27
N ASN A 158 -19.26 7.92 -0.70
CA ASN A 158 -18.02 7.14 -0.64
C ASN A 158 -17.42 6.74 -2.01
N GLU A 159 -17.89 7.34 -3.10
CA GLU A 159 -17.29 7.20 -4.43
C GLU A 159 -15.96 7.95 -4.51
N PRO A 160 -14.96 7.42 -5.25
CA PRO A 160 -13.71 8.13 -5.49
C PRO A 160 -13.95 9.39 -6.32
N PHE A 161 -13.10 10.39 -6.10
CA PHE A 161 -13.09 11.59 -6.94
C PHE A 161 -12.71 11.25 -8.38
N SER A 162 -13.47 11.81 -9.32
CA SER A 162 -13.29 11.60 -10.75
C SER A 162 -13.72 12.86 -11.49
N VAL A 163 -12.85 13.86 -11.52
CA VAL A 163 -13.15 15.15 -12.16
C VAL A 163 -13.51 15.00 -13.63
N LEU A 164 -12.96 14.00 -14.32
CA LEU A 164 -13.24 13.72 -15.73
C LEU A 164 -14.65 13.15 -16.01
N ARG A 165 -15.38 12.78 -14.95
CA ARG A 165 -16.75 12.24 -15.03
C ARG A 165 -17.78 13.19 -14.43
N GLN A 166 -17.38 14.37 -13.96
CA GLN A 166 -18.33 15.29 -13.36
C GLN A 166 -19.22 15.95 -14.43
N ASP A 167 -20.50 16.13 -14.10
CA ASP A 167 -21.48 16.79 -14.96
C ASP A 167 -21.68 18.27 -14.63
N ARG A 168 -21.06 18.78 -13.55
CA ARG A 168 -21.23 20.16 -13.06
C ARG A 168 -20.00 21.01 -13.35
N TYR A 169 -20.23 22.31 -13.56
CA TYR A 169 -19.21 23.32 -13.84
C TYR A 169 -18.95 24.21 -12.62
N GLY A 170 -17.85 24.96 -12.65
CA GLY A 170 -17.55 26.00 -11.65
C GLY A 170 -17.05 25.49 -10.29
N GLY A 171 -16.63 24.24 -10.19
CA GLY A 171 -16.11 23.68 -8.95
C GLY A 171 -15.73 22.20 -9.08
N VAL A 172 -15.46 21.57 -7.93
CA VAL A 172 -15.17 20.13 -7.83
C VAL A 172 -16.36 19.45 -7.18
N PHE A 173 -17.06 18.63 -7.97
CA PHE A 173 -18.25 17.93 -7.52
C PHE A 173 -18.07 16.42 -7.58
N CYS A 174 -18.74 15.70 -6.69
CA CYS A 174 -18.86 14.26 -6.81
C CYS A 174 -19.62 13.91 -8.10
N TRP A 175 -18.99 13.15 -8.99
CA TRP A 175 -19.59 12.69 -10.24
C TRP A 175 -20.81 11.77 -10.03
N SER A 176 -20.93 11.13 -8.87
CA SER A 176 -22.00 10.16 -8.61
C SER A 176 -23.22 10.78 -7.91
N CYS A 177 -23.02 11.59 -6.87
CA CYS A 177 -24.13 12.15 -6.08
C CYS A 177 -24.25 13.69 -6.17
N GLY A 178 -23.33 14.35 -6.88
CA GLY A 178 -23.37 15.81 -7.08
C GLY A 178 -22.94 16.66 -5.88
N THR A 179 -22.52 16.06 -4.76
CA THR A 179 -22.03 16.79 -3.58
C THR A 179 -20.87 17.71 -3.96
N ASN A 180 -20.94 18.98 -3.57
CA ASN A 180 -19.84 19.92 -3.70
C ASN A 180 -18.76 19.60 -2.66
N ILE A 181 -17.54 19.32 -3.12
CA ILE A 181 -16.45 18.90 -2.23
C ILE A 181 -15.91 20.06 -1.40
N SER A 182 -16.08 21.32 -1.82
CA SER A 182 -15.65 22.49 -1.04
C SER A 182 -16.44 22.70 0.26
N LEU A 183 -17.63 22.10 0.36
CA LEU A 183 -18.50 22.18 1.54
C LEU A 183 -18.29 21.03 2.53
N ALA A 184 -17.38 20.10 2.23
CA ALA A 184 -17.13 18.96 3.08
C ALA A 184 -16.40 19.35 4.38
N ALA A 185 -16.73 18.66 5.47
CA ALA A 185 -16.00 18.78 6.72
C ALA A 185 -14.53 18.35 6.55
N SER A 186 -13.65 18.96 7.33
CA SER A 186 -12.22 18.67 7.34
C SER A 186 -11.80 18.22 8.73
N ASP A 187 -11.24 17.02 8.83
CA ASP A 187 -10.77 16.46 10.09
C ASP A 187 -9.28 16.74 10.31
N PRO A 188 -8.82 16.92 11.56
CA PRO A 188 -7.38 16.94 11.84
C PRO A 188 -6.76 15.54 11.62
N PRO A 189 -5.47 15.46 11.25
CA PRO A 189 -4.77 14.19 11.17
C PRO A 189 -4.58 13.59 12.58
N PRO A 190 -4.62 12.25 12.73
CA PRO A 190 -4.46 11.58 14.02
C PRO A 190 -3.04 11.70 14.60
N VAL A 191 -2.04 11.97 13.75
CA VAL A 191 -0.63 12.21 14.13
C VAL A 191 -0.11 13.41 13.35
N ASN A 192 0.95 14.06 13.85
CA ASN A 192 1.63 15.13 13.12
C ASN A 192 2.43 14.58 11.93
N CYS A 193 1.77 14.41 10.79
CA CYS A 193 2.36 13.87 9.56
C CYS A 193 3.01 14.92 8.64
N LEU A 194 2.89 16.21 8.94
CA LEU A 194 3.41 17.28 8.06
C LEU A 194 4.94 17.24 7.91
N PRO A 195 5.76 17.06 8.97
CA PRO A 195 7.21 16.97 8.81
C PRO A 195 7.65 15.81 7.91
N THR A 196 6.99 14.65 8.05
CA THR A 196 7.20 13.49 7.17
C THR A 196 6.91 13.84 5.72
N GLN A 197 5.78 14.49 5.46
CA GLN A 197 5.40 14.89 4.10
C GLN A 197 6.41 15.89 3.50
N GLU A 198 6.88 16.85 4.30
CA GLU A 198 7.88 17.85 3.90
C GLU A 198 9.23 17.21 3.57
N ASP A 199 9.71 16.24 4.36
CA ASP A 199 10.94 15.47 4.06
C ASP A 199 10.81 14.69 2.74
N LEU A 200 9.66 14.05 2.50
CA LEU A 200 9.42 13.28 1.29
C LEU A 200 9.29 14.17 0.05
N LEU A 201 8.66 15.33 0.17
CA LEU A 201 8.61 16.34 -0.89
C LEU A 201 9.99 16.92 -1.20
N THR A 202 10.81 17.16 -0.16
CA THR A 202 12.20 17.62 -0.31
C THR A 202 13.06 16.56 -0.98
N THR A 203 12.91 15.30 -0.57
CA THR A 203 13.57 14.15 -1.23
C THR A 203 13.20 14.09 -2.72
N LEU A 204 11.92 14.29 -3.06
CA LEU A 204 11.48 14.32 -4.46
C LEU A 204 12.08 15.49 -5.24
N SER A 205 12.07 16.70 -4.69
CA SER A 205 12.55 17.90 -5.38
C SER A 205 14.07 17.87 -5.59
N GLN A 206 14.81 17.31 -4.65
CA GLN A 206 16.26 17.13 -4.75
C GLN A 206 16.66 15.96 -5.67
N GLY A 207 15.79 14.96 -5.84
CA GLY A 207 16.07 13.76 -6.63
C GLY A 207 16.92 12.70 -5.91
N TRP A 208 17.28 12.94 -4.65
CA TRP A 208 18.06 12.02 -3.82
C TRP A 208 17.84 12.30 -2.32
N LYS A 209 18.27 11.37 -1.46
CA LYS A 209 18.46 11.60 -0.02
C LYS A 209 19.60 10.75 0.53
N THR A 210 20.21 11.15 1.63
CA THR A 210 21.15 10.31 2.38
C THR A 210 20.40 9.22 3.14
N LEU A 211 20.90 7.98 3.07
CA LEU A 211 20.34 6.82 3.76
C LEU A 211 21.36 6.18 4.70
N GLY A 212 21.54 6.77 5.88
CA GLY A 212 22.50 6.29 6.88
C GLY A 212 23.92 6.10 6.31
N SER A 213 24.56 4.98 6.63
CA SER A 213 25.90 4.64 6.12
C SER A 213 25.94 4.25 4.64
N TYR A 214 24.78 4.05 3.99
CA TYR A 214 24.71 3.75 2.55
C TYR A 214 24.95 4.99 1.68
N GLY A 215 24.99 6.19 2.27
CA GLY A 215 25.24 7.44 1.54
C GLY A 215 24.04 7.91 0.71
N PRO A 216 24.27 8.70 -0.36
CA PRO A 216 23.20 9.24 -1.18
C PRO A 216 22.54 8.15 -2.04
N VAL A 217 21.21 8.10 -2.01
CA VAL A 217 20.40 7.24 -2.86
C VAL A 217 19.40 8.07 -3.65
N TYR A 218 19.06 7.65 -4.86
CA TYR A 218 18.02 8.32 -5.66
C TYR A 218 16.67 8.35 -4.92
N SER A 219 15.90 9.41 -5.13
CA SER A 219 14.62 9.64 -4.47
C SER A 219 13.63 8.51 -4.72
N PHE A 220 13.53 8.00 -5.95
CA PHE A 220 12.66 6.86 -6.28
C PHE A 220 13.10 5.58 -5.55
N THR A 221 14.39 5.41 -5.27
CA THR A 221 14.92 4.28 -4.50
C THR A 221 14.53 4.40 -3.03
N ALA A 222 14.72 5.58 -2.43
CA ALA A 222 14.29 5.86 -1.08
C ALA A 222 12.77 5.66 -0.90
N LEU A 223 11.97 6.19 -1.82
CA LEU A 223 10.52 6.02 -1.81
C LEU A 223 10.10 4.57 -1.98
N ARG A 224 10.83 3.78 -2.78
CA ARG A 224 10.59 2.34 -2.90
C ARG A 224 10.86 1.61 -1.59
N ILE A 225 11.95 1.94 -0.87
CA ILE A 225 12.25 1.39 0.46
C ILE A 225 11.13 1.72 1.44
N LEU A 226 10.73 3.00 1.51
CA LEU A 226 9.63 3.43 2.35
C LEU A 226 8.34 2.67 2.04
N PHE A 227 8.02 2.47 0.76
CA PHE A 227 6.82 1.74 0.36
C PHE A 227 6.84 0.27 0.80
N LEU A 228 8.00 -0.38 0.75
CA LEU A 228 8.16 -1.74 1.26
C LEU A 228 7.85 -1.80 2.76
N ILE A 229 8.38 -0.86 3.55
CA ILE A 229 8.10 -0.75 4.99
C ILE A 229 6.60 -0.49 5.22
N VAL A 230 5.98 0.45 4.48
CA VAL A 230 4.53 0.71 4.55
C VAL A 230 3.73 -0.55 4.32
N ARG A 231 4.10 -1.41 3.37
CA ARG A 231 3.38 -2.68 3.12
C ARG A 231 3.48 -3.66 4.29
N LEU A 232 4.62 -3.68 4.99
CA LEU A 232 4.81 -4.52 6.19
C LEU A 232 3.91 -4.03 7.33
N ILE A 233 3.88 -2.72 7.58
CA ILE A 233 3.07 -2.09 8.63
C ILE A 233 1.57 -2.13 8.28
N ALA A 234 1.18 -1.95 7.02
CA ALA A 234 -0.22 -1.91 6.60
C ALA A 234 -0.91 -3.27 6.59
N GLY A 235 -0.24 -4.31 6.09
CA GLY A 235 -0.88 -5.58 5.74
C GLY A 235 -0.01 -6.82 5.93
N GLY A 236 1.22 -6.66 6.43
CA GLY A 236 2.15 -7.75 6.73
C GLY A 236 1.60 -8.75 7.75
N ARG A 237 2.27 -9.90 7.89
CA ARG A 237 1.96 -10.89 8.94
C ARG A 237 2.11 -10.29 10.33
N HIS A 238 3.19 -9.52 10.52
CA HIS A 238 3.55 -8.86 11.78
C HIS A 238 3.08 -7.40 11.86
N ALA A 239 2.12 -6.99 11.01
CA ALA A 239 1.67 -5.60 10.90
C ALA A 239 1.27 -4.99 12.25
N TYR A 240 0.47 -5.70 13.04
CA TYR A 240 0.04 -5.24 14.36
C TYR A 240 1.23 -5.08 15.31
N ALA A 241 2.06 -6.12 15.42
CA ALA A 241 3.23 -6.10 16.31
C ALA A 241 4.22 -4.99 15.93
N LEU A 242 4.42 -4.72 14.64
CA LEU A 242 5.26 -3.60 14.19
C LEU A 242 4.69 -2.24 14.60
N ARG A 243 3.37 -2.03 14.44
CA ARG A 243 2.72 -0.78 14.86
C ARG A 243 2.84 -0.57 16.37
N ASP A 244 2.60 -1.63 17.13
CA ASP A 244 2.69 -1.63 18.59
C ASP A 244 4.12 -1.34 19.05
N TRP A 245 5.12 -2.00 18.44
CA TRP A 245 6.53 -1.72 18.69
C TRP A 245 6.88 -0.26 18.42
N VAL A 246 6.47 0.31 17.28
CA VAL A 246 6.71 1.72 16.95
C VAL A 246 6.02 2.65 17.93
N ALA A 247 4.76 2.39 18.29
CA ALA A 247 4.01 3.18 19.25
C ALA A 247 4.64 3.18 20.65
N ASN A 248 5.26 2.07 21.06
CA ASN A 248 5.99 1.96 22.32
C ASN A 248 7.33 2.71 22.31
N GLN A 249 7.99 2.83 21.15
CA GLN A 249 9.23 3.59 21.01
C GLN A 249 9.00 5.09 20.78
N GLU A 250 7.89 5.46 20.12
CA GLU A 250 7.52 6.83 19.79
C GLU A 250 6.04 7.05 20.12
N SER A 251 5.79 7.57 21.33
CA SER A 251 4.44 7.73 21.88
C SER A 251 3.57 8.69 21.06
N ARG A 252 4.17 9.63 20.30
CA ARG A 252 3.42 10.53 19.39
C ARG A 252 2.77 9.79 18.22
N LEU A 253 3.18 8.55 17.94
CA LEU A 253 2.61 7.68 16.91
C LEU A 253 1.63 6.65 17.47
N ALA A 254 1.41 6.63 18.78
CA ALA A 254 0.45 5.74 19.40
C ALA A 254 -0.99 6.16 19.02
N VAL A 255 -1.68 5.29 18.29
CA VAL A 255 -3.09 5.44 17.93
C VAL A 255 -3.85 4.15 18.26
N PRO A 256 -5.15 4.21 18.58
CA PRO A 256 -5.93 3.01 18.89
C PRO A 256 -5.92 2.03 17.70
N PRO A 257 -5.61 0.73 17.90
CA PRO A 257 -5.42 -0.22 16.79
C PRO A 257 -6.61 -0.36 15.84
N GLU A 258 -7.83 -0.21 16.36
CA GLU A 258 -9.09 -0.23 15.61
C GLU A 258 -9.18 0.86 14.53
N THR A 259 -8.39 1.94 14.67
CA THR A 259 -8.33 3.03 13.68
C THR A 259 -7.53 2.67 12.43
N LEU A 260 -6.73 1.59 12.48
CA LEU A 260 -5.82 1.19 11.42
C LEU A 260 -6.20 -0.17 10.82
N PRO A 261 -7.00 -0.21 9.73
CA PRO A 261 -7.38 -1.47 9.12
C PRO A 261 -6.16 -2.21 8.56
N ARG A 262 -6.21 -3.55 8.63
CA ARG A 262 -5.19 -4.39 7.97
C ARG A 262 -5.56 -4.56 6.51
N VAL A 263 -4.79 -3.93 5.61
CA VAL A 263 -5.08 -3.89 4.18
C VAL A 263 -3.83 -4.26 3.39
N ARG A 264 -3.96 -5.19 2.44
CA ARG A 264 -2.82 -5.64 1.60
C ARG A 264 -2.54 -4.71 0.42
N ASP A 265 -3.57 -4.08 -0.13
CA ASP A 265 -3.45 -3.07 -1.20
C ASP A 265 -3.44 -1.68 -0.55
N GLY A 266 -2.26 -1.04 -0.47
CA GLY A 266 -2.09 0.26 0.18
C GLY A 266 -2.98 1.36 -0.40
N ALA A 267 -3.35 1.24 -1.68
CA ALA A 267 -4.28 2.17 -2.35
C ALA A 267 -5.73 2.11 -1.81
N LEU A 268 -6.06 1.12 -0.99
CA LEU A 268 -7.36 1.00 -0.32
C LEU A 268 -7.34 1.56 1.11
N LEU A 269 -6.17 1.93 1.65
CA LEU A 269 -6.07 2.61 2.94
C LEU A 269 -6.68 4.01 2.84
N THR A 270 -7.49 4.36 3.83
CA THR A 270 -8.02 5.72 3.97
C THR A 270 -6.88 6.71 4.21
N VAL A 271 -7.08 7.98 3.83
CA VAL A 271 -6.11 9.06 4.10
C VAL A 271 -5.69 9.11 5.58
N ARG A 272 -6.64 8.92 6.49
CA ARG A 272 -6.38 8.83 7.93
C ARG A 272 -5.41 7.70 8.28
N ALA A 273 -5.65 6.48 7.82
CA ALA A 273 -4.76 5.36 8.08
C ALA A 273 -3.39 5.55 7.42
N ARG A 274 -3.35 6.10 6.20
CA ARG A 274 -2.09 6.43 5.50
C ARG A 274 -1.27 7.43 6.28
N SER A 275 -1.88 8.47 6.87
CA SER A 275 -1.16 9.50 7.63
C SER A 275 -0.35 8.91 8.78
N VAL A 276 -0.87 7.88 9.47
CA VAL A 276 -0.16 7.19 10.54
C VAL A 276 0.87 6.21 9.97
N ILE A 277 0.46 5.33 9.06
CA ILE A 277 1.31 4.24 8.56
C ILE A 277 2.53 4.77 7.82
N VAL A 278 2.38 5.84 7.02
CA VAL A 278 3.50 6.47 6.32
C VAL A 278 4.44 7.13 7.32
N THR A 279 3.91 7.79 8.36
CA THR A 279 4.72 8.41 9.43
C THR A 279 5.49 7.35 10.23
N MET A 280 4.86 6.21 10.58
CA MET A 280 5.55 5.09 11.22
C MET A 280 6.65 4.49 10.33
N ALA A 281 6.36 4.31 9.04
CA ALA A 281 7.35 3.78 8.09
C ALA A 281 8.54 4.74 7.91
N HIS A 282 8.27 6.04 7.89
CA HIS A 282 9.28 7.09 7.82
C HIS A 282 10.14 7.12 9.09
N TYR A 283 9.53 7.04 10.28
CA TYR A 283 10.24 6.91 11.56
C TYR A 283 11.23 5.74 11.59
N LEU A 284 10.85 4.57 11.04
CA LEU A 284 11.75 3.41 10.92
C LEU A 284 12.88 3.63 9.92
N MET A 285 12.71 4.55 8.98
CA MET A 285 13.67 4.86 7.92
C MET A 285 14.62 6.02 8.27
N GLU A 286 14.29 6.87 9.26
CA GLU A 286 15.12 8.00 9.68
C GLU A 286 16.54 7.60 10.11
N ASP A 287 16.67 6.48 10.85
CA ASP A 287 17.95 5.88 11.25
C ASP A 287 18.13 4.53 10.56
N TRP A 288 18.28 4.59 9.24
CA TRP A 288 18.42 3.39 8.41
C TRP A 288 19.81 2.76 8.53
N PRO A 289 19.92 1.43 8.71
CA PRO A 289 18.84 0.45 8.83
C PRO A 289 18.44 0.09 10.29
N HIS A 290 19.10 0.69 11.29
CA HIS A 290 19.07 0.26 12.68
C HIS A 290 17.65 0.19 13.28
N ARG A 291 16.84 1.24 13.14
CA ARG A 291 15.47 1.26 13.69
C ARG A 291 14.58 0.20 13.06
N PHE A 292 14.64 0.07 11.73
CA PHE A 292 13.89 -0.96 11.01
C PHE A 292 14.30 -2.38 11.44
N VAL A 293 15.60 -2.64 11.55
CA VAL A 293 16.13 -3.95 11.96
C VAL A 293 15.72 -4.27 13.40
N ALA A 294 15.88 -3.33 14.33
CA ALA A 294 15.49 -3.51 15.73
C ALA A 294 13.98 -3.81 15.87
N ALA A 295 13.14 -3.08 15.11
CA ALA A 295 11.71 -3.33 15.06
C ALA A 295 11.40 -4.74 14.54
N ALA A 296 12.00 -5.12 13.41
CA ALA A 296 11.78 -6.43 12.78
C ALA A 296 12.21 -7.58 13.70
N GLN A 297 13.39 -7.49 14.32
CA GLN A 297 13.89 -8.48 15.28
C GLN A 297 13.01 -8.54 16.53
N GLY A 298 12.62 -7.38 17.08
CA GLY A 298 11.77 -7.27 18.28
C GLY A 298 10.40 -7.93 18.11
N VAL A 299 9.87 -8.01 16.88
CA VAL A 299 8.60 -8.68 16.57
C VAL A 299 8.76 -10.08 15.96
N GLY A 300 10.00 -10.60 15.93
CA GLY A 300 10.33 -11.94 15.44
C GLY A 300 10.17 -12.13 13.94
N MET A 301 10.44 -11.09 13.14
CA MET A 301 10.44 -11.19 11.68
C MET A 301 11.73 -11.81 11.15
N SER A 302 11.59 -12.67 10.14
CA SER A 302 12.70 -13.21 9.36
C SER A 302 12.79 -12.55 7.98
N SER A 303 13.88 -12.78 7.25
CA SER A 303 14.04 -12.32 5.87
C SER A 303 12.90 -12.79 4.95
N ARG A 304 12.24 -13.93 5.23
CA ARG A 304 11.08 -14.42 4.48
C ARG A 304 9.80 -13.63 4.73
N ASP A 305 9.66 -12.98 5.88
CA ASP A 305 8.51 -12.13 6.20
C ASP A 305 8.63 -10.77 5.50
N VAL A 306 9.87 -10.35 5.26
CA VAL A 306 10.26 -9.04 4.72
C VAL A 306 10.44 -9.06 3.19
N ARG A 307 10.96 -10.18 2.64
CA ARG A 307 11.09 -10.42 1.20
C ARG A 307 9.98 -11.37 0.74
N LYS A 308 8.98 -10.84 0.04
CA LYS A 308 8.04 -11.68 -0.71
C LYS A 308 8.58 -11.93 -2.11
N ARG A 309 8.41 -13.16 -2.63
CA ARG A 309 8.64 -13.43 -4.06
C ARG A 309 7.57 -12.68 -4.85
N VAL A 310 7.90 -11.49 -5.29
CA VAL A 310 7.18 -10.74 -6.32
C VAL A 310 8.26 -10.31 -7.27
N ASP A 311 8.61 -11.17 -8.23
CA ASP A 311 9.29 -10.98 -9.53
C ASP A 311 10.23 -9.76 -9.74
N GLY A 312 10.77 -9.17 -8.68
CA GLY A 312 11.26 -7.80 -8.68
C GLY A 312 12.47 -7.66 -7.79
N ALA A 313 13.49 -7.00 -8.35
CA ALA A 313 14.66 -6.59 -7.62
C ALA A 313 14.26 -5.69 -6.44
N TYR A 314 14.85 -5.96 -5.27
CA TYR A 314 14.80 -5.07 -4.13
C TYR A 314 15.88 -4.00 -4.28
N PRO A 315 15.65 -2.75 -3.83
CA PRO A 315 16.74 -1.79 -3.66
C PRO A 315 17.90 -2.41 -2.88
N PHE A 316 19.14 -2.20 -3.33
CA PHE A 316 20.33 -2.78 -2.71
C PHE A 316 20.37 -2.51 -1.19
N ALA A 317 20.20 -1.26 -0.76
CA ALA A 317 20.23 -0.89 0.65
C ALA A 317 19.13 -1.55 1.50
N TYR A 318 18.02 -1.97 0.89
CA TYR A 318 17.00 -2.78 1.56
C TYR A 318 17.36 -4.26 1.58
N ALA A 319 17.81 -4.79 0.45
CA ALA A 319 18.23 -6.17 0.35
C ALA A 319 19.37 -6.46 1.33
N ASP A 320 20.41 -5.65 1.32
CA ASP A 320 21.60 -5.76 2.15
C ASP A 320 21.24 -5.71 3.64
N ALA A 321 20.51 -4.68 4.08
CA ALA A 321 20.04 -4.56 5.45
C ALA A 321 19.24 -5.79 5.92
N VAL A 322 18.38 -6.35 5.07
CA VAL A 322 17.59 -7.55 5.40
C VAL A 322 18.45 -8.80 5.44
N GLU A 323 19.39 -8.97 4.51
CA GLU A 323 20.23 -10.16 4.41
C GLU A 323 21.14 -10.29 5.63
N TRP A 324 21.84 -9.21 5.98
CA TRP A 324 22.80 -9.23 7.08
C TRP A 324 22.17 -9.31 8.46
N ASN A 325 20.92 -8.87 8.62
CA ASN A 325 20.32 -8.71 9.95
C ASN A 325 19.12 -9.62 10.24
N LEU A 326 18.44 -10.14 9.21
CA LEU A 326 17.18 -10.89 9.35
C LEU A 326 17.20 -12.26 8.68
N THR A 327 18.26 -12.60 7.93
CA THR A 327 18.46 -13.96 7.45
C THR A 327 19.10 -14.78 8.57
N GLU A 328 18.40 -15.82 9.03
CA GLU A 328 19.07 -16.84 9.85
C GLU A 328 20.20 -17.45 9.01
N PRO A 329 21.42 -17.59 9.57
CA PRO A 329 22.49 -18.29 8.89
C PRO A 329 21.94 -19.59 8.33
N SER A 330 22.26 -19.86 7.07
CA SER A 330 22.12 -21.21 6.55
C SER A 330 22.98 -22.09 7.47
N ASN A 331 22.35 -22.72 8.46
CA ASN A 331 22.85 -23.98 9.01
C ASN A 331 22.72 -24.93 7.85
N GLY A 332 23.73 -24.88 6.96
CA GLY A 332 23.97 -25.77 5.86
C GLY A 332 24.23 -27.12 6.48
N SER A 333 23.16 -27.70 6.98
CA SER A 333 23.13 -29.02 7.54
C SER A 333 23.24 -29.93 6.33
N THR A 334 24.49 -30.12 5.88
CA THR A 334 24.85 -31.32 5.14
C THR A 334 24.25 -32.49 5.92
N ARG A 335 23.61 -33.40 5.20
CA ARG A 335 23.00 -34.60 5.77
C ARG A 335 23.98 -35.29 6.74
N ASP A 336 25.26 -35.24 6.41
CA ASP A 336 26.39 -35.74 7.18
C ASP A 336 26.51 -35.11 8.57
N GLU A 337 26.28 -33.82 8.73
CA GLU A 337 26.34 -33.16 10.03
C GLU A 337 25.13 -33.54 10.90
N VAL A 338 23.97 -33.84 10.29
CA VAL A 338 22.79 -34.37 11.00
C VAL A 338 23.07 -35.79 11.48
N LEU A 339 23.70 -36.59 10.62
CA LEU A 339 24.07 -37.98 10.89
C LEU A 339 25.13 -38.03 12.00
N ALA A 340 26.16 -37.18 11.93
CA ALA A 340 27.16 -37.06 12.99
C ALA A 340 26.52 -36.63 14.33
N ALA A 341 25.58 -35.69 14.32
CA ALA A 341 24.84 -35.31 15.53
C ALA A 341 23.98 -36.46 16.07
N LYS A 342 23.39 -37.29 15.19
CA LYS A 342 22.67 -38.50 15.58
C LYS A 342 23.61 -39.53 16.20
N ASP A 343 24.77 -39.77 15.61
CA ASP A 343 25.77 -40.70 16.13
C ASP A 343 26.28 -40.27 17.52
N VAL A 344 26.48 -38.98 17.75
CA VAL A 344 26.85 -38.43 19.08
C VAL A 344 25.76 -38.65 20.12
N LEU A 345 24.48 -38.55 19.75
CA LEU A 345 23.37 -38.85 20.68
C LEU A 345 23.32 -40.34 20.99
N LEU A 346 23.46 -41.20 19.98
CA LEU A 346 23.46 -42.65 20.14
C LEU A 346 24.65 -43.14 20.96
N SER A 347 25.85 -42.56 20.78
CA SER A 347 27.04 -42.89 21.57
C SER A 347 26.92 -42.48 23.03
N ARG A 348 26.01 -41.54 23.36
CA ARG A 348 25.64 -41.14 24.73
C ARG A 348 24.48 -41.97 25.29
N GLY A 349 24.04 -43.01 24.59
CA GLY A 349 22.89 -43.83 24.97
C GLY A 349 21.55 -43.09 24.89
N GLN A 350 21.46 -42.01 24.11
CA GLN A 350 20.26 -41.19 23.96
C GLN A 350 19.62 -41.42 22.59
N SER A 351 18.28 -41.45 22.55
CA SER A 351 17.53 -41.43 21.28
C SER A 351 17.75 -40.14 20.51
N ALA A 352 17.94 -40.22 19.19
CA ALA A 352 18.18 -39.05 18.35
C ALA A 352 16.86 -38.42 17.88
N THR A 353 15.99 -38.07 18.82
CA THR A 353 14.73 -37.40 18.50
C THR A 353 14.98 -35.99 17.94
N TYR A 354 14.04 -35.47 17.15
CA TYR A 354 14.16 -34.15 16.52
C TYR A 354 14.49 -33.05 17.55
N ARG A 355 13.90 -33.12 18.73
CA ARG A 355 14.14 -32.17 19.82
C ARG A 355 15.60 -32.22 20.30
N LYS A 356 16.13 -33.40 20.55
CA LYS A 356 17.53 -33.59 21.00
C LYS A 356 18.53 -33.21 19.92
N LEU A 357 18.24 -33.53 18.64
CA LEU A 357 19.06 -33.08 17.51
C LEU A 357 19.08 -31.55 17.38
N LYS A 358 17.93 -30.90 17.58
CA LYS A 358 17.82 -29.44 17.59
C LYS A 358 18.55 -28.81 18.78
N GLU A 359 18.44 -29.40 19.96
CA GLU A 359 19.13 -28.95 21.18
C GLU A 359 20.65 -29.11 21.04
N LEU A 360 21.13 -30.17 20.38
CA LEU A 360 22.56 -30.44 20.20
C LEU A 360 23.20 -29.56 19.11
N ARG A 361 22.55 -29.35 17.96
CA ARG A 361 23.13 -28.57 16.84
C ARG A 361 22.76 -27.09 16.82
N GLY A 362 21.61 -26.72 17.36
CA GLY A 362 21.03 -25.40 17.13
C GLY A 362 20.47 -25.21 15.71
N GLY A 363 19.47 -24.33 15.58
CA GLY A 363 18.79 -24.03 14.31
C GLY A 363 17.83 -25.12 13.81
N LYS A 364 17.11 -24.84 12.71
CA LYS A 364 16.17 -25.78 12.07
C LYS A 364 16.72 -26.23 10.72
N ALA A 365 16.91 -27.53 10.54
CA ALA A 365 17.27 -28.14 9.26
C ALA A 365 16.19 -29.13 8.85
N GLY A 366 15.72 -29.05 7.59
CA GLY A 366 14.71 -29.97 7.06
C GLY A 366 15.14 -31.43 7.15
N THR A 367 16.43 -31.69 6.92
CA THR A 367 17.08 -33.00 7.01
C THR A 367 17.00 -33.63 8.40
N MET A 368 16.88 -32.85 9.48
CA MET A 368 16.67 -33.40 10.83
C MET A 368 15.34 -34.14 10.94
N SER A 369 14.31 -33.71 10.22
CA SER A 369 13.02 -34.40 10.26
C SER A 369 13.02 -35.74 9.52
N GLU A 370 14.00 -35.96 8.62
CA GLU A 370 14.20 -37.23 7.92
C GLU A 370 15.06 -38.21 8.72
N VAL A 371 16.03 -37.68 9.49
CA VAL A 371 17.04 -38.49 10.19
C VAL A 371 16.65 -38.79 11.64
N ALA A 372 15.81 -37.95 12.25
CA ALA A 372 15.40 -38.08 13.64
C ALA A 372 14.66 -39.39 13.92
N ASP A 373 14.95 -39.99 15.07
CA ASP A 373 14.18 -41.12 15.56
C ASP A 373 12.77 -40.65 15.99
N PRO A 374 11.74 -41.49 15.79
CA PRO A 374 10.41 -41.24 16.32
C PRO A 374 10.47 -41.01 17.83
N ALA A 375 9.78 -40.00 18.33
CA ALA A 375 9.75 -39.72 19.78
C ALA A 375 8.91 -40.74 20.57
N ALA A 376 8.13 -41.59 19.88
CA ALA A 376 7.32 -42.69 20.43
C ALA A 376 6.88 -43.67 19.32
N ASP A 377 6.53 -44.92 19.67
CA ASP A 377 5.92 -45.96 18.80
C ASP A 377 4.44 -45.65 18.46
N GLY A 378 4.14 -44.39 18.18
CA GLY A 378 2.82 -43.93 17.75
C GLY A 378 2.89 -43.48 16.29
N ALA A 379 1.92 -43.91 15.47
CA ALA A 379 1.79 -43.52 14.07
C ALA A 379 2.03 -42.01 13.86
N ALA A 380 2.73 -41.70 12.76
CA ALA A 380 3.24 -40.36 12.42
C ALA A 380 2.25 -39.23 12.74
N TRP A 381 2.55 -38.48 13.79
CA TRP A 381 1.78 -37.32 14.22
C TRP A 381 2.01 -36.13 13.27
N GLY A 382 0.90 -35.59 12.73
CA GLY A 382 0.75 -34.17 12.41
C GLY A 382 1.61 -33.55 11.29
N LYS A 383 1.25 -33.78 10.02
CA LYS A 383 1.57 -32.85 8.90
C LYS A 383 0.31 -32.32 8.17
N GLY A 384 -0.85 -32.31 8.85
CA GLY A 384 -2.12 -31.86 8.30
C GLY A 384 -2.50 -30.43 8.73
N ARG A 385 -3.24 -29.70 7.88
CA ARG A 385 -3.73 -28.31 8.08
C ARG A 385 -4.65 -28.07 9.31
N TYR A 386 -4.82 -29.05 10.20
CA TYR A 386 -5.82 -29.04 11.28
C TYR A 386 -5.27 -29.57 12.61
N TRP A 387 -4.17 -28.98 13.08
CA TRP A 387 -3.52 -29.31 14.37
C TRP A 387 -4.47 -29.26 15.60
N LYS A 388 -5.61 -28.57 15.49
CA LYS A 388 -6.64 -28.48 16.56
C LYS A 388 -7.44 -29.78 16.78
N LEU A 389 -7.26 -30.79 15.94
CA LEU A 389 -7.87 -32.13 16.07
C LEU A 389 -6.82 -33.21 16.35
N ASP A 390 -5.61 -32.82 16.78
CA ASP A 390 -4.56 -33.78 17.11
C ASP A 390 -4.99 -34.61 18.34
N GLY A 391 -4.84 -35.94 18.26
CA GLY A 391 -5.37 -36.89 19.25
C GLY A 391 -6.76 -37.48 18.94
N VAL A 392 -7.49 -36.94 17.95
CA VAL A 392 -8.80 -37.47 17.52
C VAL A 392 -8.62 -38.50 16.38
N SER A 393 -9.39 -39.59 16.40
CA SER A 393 -9.31 -40.67 15.40
C SER A 393 -9.62 -40.18 13.97
N PRO A 394 -9.06 -40.81 12.92
CA PRO A 394 -9.28 -40.39 11.53
C PRO A 394 -10.76 -40.34 11.12
N GLU A 395 -11.55 -41.31 11.57
CA GLU A 395 -12.99 -41.41 11.28
C GLU A 395 -13.77 -40.23 11.85
N VAL A 396 -13.47 -39.84 13.10
CA VAL A 396 -14.11 -38.71 13.76
C VAL A 396 -13.68 -37.39 13.13
N LYS A 397 -12.43 -37.27 12.66
CA LYS A 397 -11.96 -36.11 11.89
C LYS A 397 -12.72 -35.93 10.58
N GLU A 398 -13.01 -37.02 9.88
CA GLU A 398 -13.78 -36.97 8.63
C GLU A 398 -15.23 -36.59 8.89
N ALA A 399 -15.86 -37.20 9.91
CA ALA A 399 -17.22 -36.87 10.33
C ALA A 399 -17.34 -35.39 10.73
N ALA A 400 -16.38 -34.85 11.49
CA ALA A 400 -16.34 -33.44 11.87
C ALA A 400 -16.18 -32.51 10.66
N ARG A 401 -15.39 -32.90 9.65
CA ARG A 401 -15.25 -32.13 8.41
C ARG A 401 -16.56 -32.08 7.62
N ILE A 402 -17.19 -33.23 7.43
CA ILE A 402 -18.47 -33.33 6.72
C ILE A 402 -19.55 -32.51 7.44
N ALA A 403 -19.60 -32.60 8.78
CA ALA A 403 -20.56 -31.85 9.58
C ALA A 403 -20.32 -30.33 9.51
N ALA A 404 -19.08 -29.87 9.63
CA ALA A 404 -18.73 -28.45 9.49
C ALA A 404 -19.08 -27.92 8.09
N HIS A 405 -18.80 -28.69 7.05
CA HIS A 405 -19.11 -28.30 5.68
C HIS A 405 -20.62 -28.23 5.41
N ARG A 406 -21.40 -29.19 5.94
CA ARG A 406 -22.88 -29.16 5.89
C ARG A 406 -23.45 -27.96 6.65
N SER A 407 -22.78 -27.49 7.69
CA SER A 407 -23.14 -26.26 8.42
C SER A 407 -22.63 -24.97 7.75
N GLY A 408 -21.89 -25.06 6.63
CA GLY A 408 -21.35 -23.88 5.93
C GLY A 408 -20.19 -23.19 6.66
N GLU A 409 -19.56 -23.86 7.62
CA GLU A 409 -18.57 -23.26 8.52
C GLU A 409 -17.16 -23.83 8.30
N ASN A 410 -16.14 -23.05 8.71
CA ASN A 410 -14.79 -23.57 8.82
C ASN A 410 -14.72 -24.59 9.97
N VAL A 411 -14.05 -25.72 9.75
CA VAL A 411 -13.90 -26.81 10.74
C VAL A 411 -13.46 -26.31 12.12
N GLY A 412 -12.54 -25.34 12.18
CA GLY A 412 -12.05 -24.81 13.46
C GLY A 412 -13.08 -23.96 14.21
N VAL A 413 -13.94 -23.23 13.50
CA VAL A 413 -15.01 -22.41 14.09
C VAL A 413 -16.17 -23.30 14.54
N TRP A 414 -16.53 -24.25 13.68
CA TRP A 414 -17.56 -25.24 13.97
C TRP A 414 -17.22 -26.07 15.22
N LEU A 415 -15.96 -26.51 15.34
CA LEU A 415 -15.48 -27.31 16.47
C LEU A 415 -15.45 -26.50 17.78
N ASP A 416 -14.97 -25.24 17.76
CA ASP A 416 -14.94 -24.39 18.96
C ASP A 416 -16.36 -24.15 19.49
N ARG A 417 -17.32 -23.89 18.59
CA ARG A 417 -18.73 -23.74 18.95
C ARG A 417 -19.32 -25.03 19.53
N LEU A 418 -19.05 -26.18 18.91
CA LEU A 418 -19.52 -27.48 19.39
C LEU A 418 -19.00 -27.77 20.80
N VAL A 419 -17.68 -27.63 21.00
CA VAL A 419 -17.04 -27.90 22.30
C VAL A 419 -17.54 -26.95 23.38
N ARG A 420 -17.74 -25.66 23.07
CA ARG A 420 -18.34 -24.71 24.02
C ARG A 420 -19.75 -25.12 24.43
N LYS A 421 -20.57 -25.58 23.46
CA LYS A 421 -21.92 -26.06 23.74
C LYS A 421 -21.91 -27.28 24.66
N GLU A 422 -21.07 -28.27 24.36
CA GLU A 422 -20.97 -29.50 25.18
C GLU A 422 -20.42 -29.23 26.58
N LEU A 423 -19.55 -28.23 26.74
CA LEU A 423 -18.97 -27.83 28.02
C LEU A 423 -19.79 -26.74 28.75
N ASN A 424 -21.00 -26.39 28.27
CA ASN A 424 -21.83 -25.29 28.79
C ASN A 424 -21.08 -23.95 28.95
N MET A 425 -20.14 -23.67 28.05
CA MET A 425 -19.40 -22.41 28.02
C MET A 425 -20.15 -21.35 27.19
N PRO A 426 -20.05 -20.05 27.54
CA PRO A 426 -20.64 -18.98 26.76
C PRO A 426 -20.09 -18.93 25.32
N SER A 427 -20.95 -18.53 24.38
CA SER A 427 -20.67 -18.53 22.94
C SER A 427 -19.61 -17.52 22.50
N MET A 428 -19.25 -16.56 23.36
CA MET A 428 -18.14 -15.62 23.14
C MET A 428 -16.98 -15.91 24.11
N ARG A 429 -15.75 -15.63 23.65
CA ARG A 429 -14.57 -15.60 24.52
C ARG A 429 -14.72 -14.45 25.50
N VAL A 430 -14.71 -14.74 26.79
CA VAL A 430 -14.43 -13.73 27.82
C VAL A 430 -12.99 -13.29 27.58
N SER A 431 -12.81 -11.97 27.42
CA SER A 431 -11.57 -11.29 27.07
C SER A 431 -10.42 -11.59 28.00
#